data_AF-A0A1A3HGY0-F1
#
_entry.id   AF-A0A1A3HGY0-F1
#
_cell.length_a   1.000
_cell.length_b   1.000
_cell.length_c   1.000
_cell.angle_alpha   90.00
_cell.angle_beta   90.00
_cell.angle_gamma   90.00
#
_symmetry.space_group_name_H-M   'P 1'
#
loop_
_entity.id
_entity.type
_entity.pdbx_description
1 polymer ?
#
loop_
_entity_poly.entity_id
_entity_poly.type
_entity_poly.pdbx_seq_one_letter_code
_entity_poly.pdbx_strand_id
1 'polypeptide(L)'
;MTPSPTVTPEDIVKGAASVARDAAEGRLSPANLEAQLEAELRAVVGTVVGEGDPLFDLQRDIARGVLAVGGVPTDELAEWLAVARHRAGESVTPPEAPSEVGSVPSGAHSPESGSAAPEPEVPAAPEVTTVLALVPELVAKAPAPTSVTGQAETGDGYDPLAGWRPGPRRR
;
A
#
# COMPACT_ATOMS: atom_id res chain seq x y z
N MET A 1 -3.41 29.94 27.74
CA MET A 1 -3.16 30.23 26.32
C MET A 1 -1.68 30.52 26.20
N THR A 2 -0.88 29.49 25.97
CA THR A 2 0.57 29.62 25.80
C THR A 2 0.82 30.23 24.41
N PRO A 3 1.63 31.29 24.28
CA PRO A 3 1.93 31.87 22.98
C PRO A 3 2.70 30.84 22.14
N SER A 4 2.25 30.62 20.90
CA SER A 4 3.00 29.80 19.95
C SER A 4 4.36 30.46 19.70
N PRO A 5 5.49 29.73 19.84
CA PRO A 5 6.80 30.30 19.59
C PRO A 5 6.92 30.74 18.13
N THR A 6 7.29 32.00 17.91
CA THR A 6 7.60 32.52 16.57
C THR A 6 8.96 31.98 16.14
N VAL A 7 8.97 31.14 15.10
CA VAL A 7 10.20 30.62 14.49
C VAL A 7 10.92 31.75 13.74
N THR A 8 12.19 32.00 14.07
CA THR A 8 13.02 33.01 13.40
C THR A 8 13.84 32.40 12.25
N PRO A 9 14.36 33.20 11.31
CA PRO A 9 15.29 32.71 10.28
C PRO A 9 16.53 32.03 10.88
N GLU A 10 17.06 32.57 11.98
CA GLU A 10 18.21 32.02 12.70
C GLU A 10 17.92 30.59 13.23
N ASP A 11 16.70 30.36 13.73
CA ASP A 11 16.28 29.02 14.20
C ASP A 11 16.23 28.00 13.05
N ILE A 12 15.76 28.41 11.88
CA ILE A 12 15.69 27.55 10.68
C ILE A 12 17.11 27.16 10.24
N VAL A 13 18.03 28.13 10.15
CA VAL A 13 19.42 27.88 9.77
C VAL A 13 20.10 26.95 10.76
N LYS A 14 19.91 27.19 12.07
CA LYS A 14 20.46 26.34 13.12
C LYS A 14 19.89 24.93 13.07
N GLY A 15 18.58 24.79 12.82
CA GLY A 15 17.92 23.50 12.65
C GLY A 15 18.49 22.72 11.47
N ALA A 16 18.58 23.35 10.30
CA ALA A 16 19.14 22.73 9.10
C ALA A 16 20.62 22.32 9.28
N ALA A 17 21.43 23.18 9.90
CA ALA A 17 22.83 22.86 10.20
C ALA A 17 22.98 21.71 11.20
N SER A 18 22.06 21.58 12.16
CA SER A 18 22.03 20.44 13.09
C SER A 18 21.73 19.13 12.35
N VAL A 19 20.69 19.12 11.51
CA VAL A 19 20.32 17.94 10.72
C VAL A 19 21.47 17.51 9.79
N ALA A 20 22.11 18.47 9.12
CA ALA A 20 23.27 18.20 8.28
C ALA A 20 24.44 17.58 9.07
N ARG A 21 24.69 18.07 10.29
CA ARG A 21 25.71 17.49 11.19
C ARG A 21 25.34 16.07 11.61
N ASP A 22 24.10 15.85 12.04
CA ASP A 22 23.65 14.52 12.48
C ASP A 22 23.72 13.49 11.35
N ALA A 23 23.42 13.90 10.11
CA ALA A 23 23.60 13.08 8.93
C ALA A 23 25.10 12.80 8.63
N ALA A 24 25.95 13.82 8.69
CA ALA A 24 27.40 13.67 8.43
C ALA A 24 28.10 12.77 9.46
N GLU A 25 27.63 12.77 10.71
CA GLU A 25 28.15 11.93 11.78
C GLU A 25 27.51 10.54 11.84
N GLY A 26 26.58 10.21 10.91
CA GLY A 26 25.90 8.93 10.86
C GLY A 26 24.90 8.69 12.00
N ARG A 27 24.58 9.73 12.80
CA ARG A 27 23.55 9.68 13.83
C ARG A 27 22.14 9.66 13.22
N LEU A 28 22.00 10.24 12.03
CA LEU A 28 20.79 10.20 11.22
C LEU A 28 21.03 9.25 10.03
N SER A 29 20.54 8.01 10.12
CA SER A 29 20.57 7.07 9.00
C SER A 29 19.25 7.12 8.22
N PRO A 30 19.26 6.92 6.89
CA PRO A 30 18.04 6.84 6.09
C PRO A 30 17.07 5.77 6.60
N ALA A 31 17.59 4.60 6.98
CA ALA A 31 16.78 3.51 7.53
C ALA A 31 16.06 3.89 8.84
N ASN A 32 16.72 4.66 9.71
CA ASN A 32 16.08 5.13 10.95
C ASN A 32 14.98 6.15 10.65
N LEU A 33 15.20 7.04 9.68
CA LEU A 33 14.18 8.00 9.24
C LEU A 33 12.97 7.32 8.61
N GLU A 34 13.19 6.31 7.76
CA GLU A 34 12.10 5.53 7.16
C GLU A 34 11.29 4.77 8.21
N ALA A 35 11.96 4.10 9.14
CA ALA A 35 11.29 3.41 10.24
C ALA A 35 10.49 4.36 11.13
N GLN A 36 11.05 5.55 11.42
CA GLN A 36 10.33 6.58 12.17
C GLN A 36 9.14 7.11 11.38
N LEU A 37 9.31 7.41 10.09
CA LEU A 37 8.23 7.88 9.23
C LEU A 37 7.09 6.85 9.16
N GLU A 38 7.42 5.56 9.02
CA GLU A 38 6.42 4.49 9.03
C GLU A 38 5.66 4.44 10.36
N ALA A 39 6.36 4.59 11.49
CA ALA A 39 5.73 4.62 12.81
C ALA A 39 4.77 5.81 12.96
N GLU A 40 5.20 7.01 12.54
CA GLU A 40 4.38 8.22 12.58
C GLU A 40 3.19 8.13 11.62
N LEU A 41 3.39 7.65 10.39
CA LEU A 41 2.32 7.45 9.42
C LEU A 41 1.30 6.42 9.93
N ARG A 42 1.75 5.35 10.58
CA ARG A 42 0.86 4.38 11.23
C ARG A 42 0.09 5.01 12.39
N ALA A 43 0.72 5.87 13.18
CA ALA A 43 0.03 6.57 14.27
C ALA A 43 -1.05 7.53 13.75
N VAL A 44 -0.77 8.24 12.66
CA VAL A 44 -1.66 9.25 12.08
C VAL A 44 -2.76 8.62 11.22
N VAL A 45 -2.41 7.70 10.32
CA VAL A 45 -3.32 7.17 9.29
C VAL A 45 -3.89 5.80 9.70
N GLY A 46 -3.25 5.08 10.61
CA GLY A 46 -3.62 3.71 10.98
C GLY A 46 -4.90 3.59 11.81
N THR A 47 -5.44 4.70 12.32
CA THR A 47 -6.75 4.72 12.98
C THR A 47 -7.77 5.38 12.06
N VAL A 48 -8.85 4.66 11.72
CA VAL A 48 -9.95 5.16 10.89
C VAL A 48 -11.15 5.46 11.79
N VAL A 49 -11.51 6.74 11.92
CA VAL A 49 -12.65 7.15 12.76
C VAL A 49 -13.97 7.16 11.97
N GLY A 50 -13.93 7.48 10.67
CA GLY A 50 -15.11 7.54 9.79
C GLY A 50 -15.19 8.86 9.00
N GLU A 51 -16.34 9.16 8.40
CA GLU A 51 -16.55 10.30 7.49
C GLU A 51 -16.27 11.70 8.08
N GLY A 52 -16.21 11.82 9.42
CA GLY A 52 -15.83 13.07 10.09
C GLY A 52 -14.31 13.29 10.23
N ASP A 53 -13.49 12.31 9.85
CA ASP A 53 -12.04 12.40 9.90
C ASP A 53 -11.51 13.15 8.66
N PRO A 54 -10.69 14.21 8.83
CA PRO A 54 -10.09 14.91 7.69
C PRO A 54 -9.22 14.01 6.78
N LEU A 55 -8.76 12.85 7.27
CA LEU A 55 -7.98 11.89 6.50
C LEU A 55 -8.84 10.82 5.81
N PHE A 56 -10.16 10.82 6.01
CA PHE A 56 -11.03 9.74 5.56
C PHE A 56 -10.98 9.51 4.04
N ASP A 57 -11.00 10.58 3.24
CA ASP A 57 -10.95 10.46 1.78
C ASP A 57 -9.60 9.89 1.30
N LEU A 58 -8.49 10.31 1.92
CA LEU A 58 -7.17 9.74 1.64
C LEU A 58 -7.12 8.25 2.00
N GLN A 59 -7.69 7.86 3.15
CA GLN A 59 -7.76 6.46 3.57
C GLN A 59 -8.59 5.61 2.59
N ARG A 60 -9.68 6.16 2.03
CA ARG A 60 -10.47 5.48 0.99
C ARG A 60 -9.68 5.28 -0.30
N ASP A 61 -8.92 6.29 -0.72
CA ASP A 61 -8.09 6.19 -1.93
C ASP A 61 -6.95 5.18 -1.77
N ILE A 62 -6.30 5.16 -0.59
CA ILE A 62 -5.33 4.13 -0.23
C ILE A 62 -5.98 2.75 -0.27
N ALA A 63 -7.15 2.57 0.37
CA ALA A 63 -7.87 1.30 0.39
C ALA A 63 -8.21 0.82 -1.03
N ARG A 64 -8.70 1.72 -1.90
CA ARG A 64 -8.96 1.40 -3.32
C ARG A 64 -7.69 0.95 -4.04
N GLY A 65 -6.57 1.64 -3.84
CA GLY A 65 -5.28 1.28 -4.41
C GLY A 65 -4.82 -0.11 -3.95
N VAL A 66 -4.92 -0.41 -2.65
CA VAL A 66 -4.58 -1.72 -2.09
C VAL A 66 -5.45 -2.82 -2.70
N LEU A 67 -6.76 -2.60 -2.82
CA LEU A 67 -7.66 -3.56 -3.45
C LEU A 67 -7.35 -3.77 -4.94
N ALA A 68 -7.03 -2.70 -5.66
CA ALA A 68 -6.73 -2.77 -7.09
C ALA A 68 -5.48 -3.60 -7.41
N VAL A 69 -4.49 -3.63 -6.50
CA VAL A 69 -3.29 -4.47 -6.64
C VAL A 69 -3.43 -5.85 -6.00
N GLY A 70 -4.63 -6.21 -5.50
CA GLY A 70 -4.89 -7.49 -4.86
C GLY A 70 -4.22 -7.63 -3.48
N GLY A 71 -4.03 -6.53 -2.76
CA GLY A 71 -3.34 -6.52 -1.46
C GLY A 71 -4.11 -7.16 -0.30
N VAL A 72 -5.38 -7.55 -0.51
CA VAL A 72 -6.20 -8.29 0.45
C VAL A 72 -6.73 -9.56 -0.21
N PRO A 73 -6.56 -10.76 0.39
CA PRO A 73 -7.12 -11.99 -0.14
C PRO A 73 -8.64 -11.94 -0.31
N THR A 74 -9.17 -12.64 -1.32
CA THR A 74 -10.61 -12.62 -1.63
C THR A 74 -11.47 -13.15 -0.49
N ASP A 75 -11.01 -14.18 0.23
CA ASP A 75 -11.76 -14.75 1.36
C ASP A 75 -11.88 -13.73 2.51
N GLU A 76 -10.80 -13.02 2.83
CA GLU A 76 -10.81 -11.95 3.83
C GLU A 76 -11.74 -10.81 3.42
N LEU A 77 -11.76 -10.43 2.13
CA LEU A 77 -12.71 -9.43 1.63
C LEU A 77 -14.17 -9.87 1.76
N ALA A 78 -14.45 -11.17 1.54
CA ALA A 78 -15.79 -11.72 1.71
C ALA A 78 -16.24 -11.64 3.19
N GLU A 79 -15.34 -11.90 4.13
CA GLU A 79 -15.61 -11.73 5.56
C GLU A 79 -15.92 -10.27 5.92
N TRP A 80 -15.10 -9.33 5.45
CA TRP A 80 -15.33 -7.91 5.71
C TRP A 80 -16.62 -7.39 5.07
N LEU A 81 -17.00 -7.91 3.90
CA LEU A 81 -18.30 -7.61 3.29
C LEU A 81 -19.46 -8.12 4.17
N ALA A 82 -19.36 -9.32 4.73
CA ALA A 82 -20.35 -9.85 5.65
C ALA A 82 -20.48 -8.97 6.92
N VAL A 83 -19.36 -8.50 7.48
CA VAL A 83 -19.34 -7.55 8.60
C VAL A 83 -20.04 -6.24 8.22
N ALA A 84 -19.77 -5.70 7.04
CA ALA A 84 -20.40 -4.47 6.56
C ALA A 84 -21.92 -4.61 6.40
N ARG A 85 -22.38 -5.71 5.78
CA ARG A 85 -23.82 -6.05 5.64
C ARG A 85 -24.50 -6.19 7.00
N HIS A 86 -23.87 -6.91 7.93
CA HIS A 86 -24.39 -7.06 9.29
C HIS A 86 -24.54 -5.70 10.00
N ARG A 87 -23.55 -4.80 9.87
CA ARG A 87 -23.65 -3.43 10.43
C ARG A 87 -24.76 -2.60 9.78
N ALA A 88 -25.06 -2.85 8.50
CA ALA A 88 -26.18 -2.23 7.79
C ALA A 88 -27.55 -2.84 8.16
N GLY A 89 -27.60 -3.84 9.04
CA GLY A 89 -28.82 -4.50 9.48
C GLY A 89 -29.34 -5.58 8.52
N GLU A 90 -28.53 -5.99 7.54
CA GLU A 90 -28.86 -7.11 6.66
C GLU A 90 -28.72 -8.43 7.43
N SER A 91 -29.76 -9.27 7.42
CA SER A 91 -29.69 -10.59 8.03
C SER A 91 -28.73 -11.47 7.25
N VAL A 92 -27.66 -11.92 7.90
CA VAL A 92 -26.76 -12.95 7.36
C VAL A 92 -27.59 -14.22 7.23
N THR A 93 -28.11 -14.46 6.03
CA THR A 93 -28.84 -15.69 5.74
C THR A 93 -27.78 -16.79 5.67
N PRO A 94 -27.81 -17.80 6.55
CA PRO A 94 -26.89 -18.92 6.43
C PRO A 94 -27.06 -19.54 5.04
N PRO A 95 -25.98 -20.05 4.42
CA PRO A 95 -26.09 -20.71 3.13
C PRO A 95 -27.23 -21.72 3.21
N GLU A 96 -28.21 -21.55 2.33
CA GLU A 96 -29.40 -22.39 2.27
C GLU A 96 -28.91 -23.84 2.25
N ALA A 97 -29.29 -24.61 3.27
CA ALA A 97 -28.92 -26.02 3.34
C ALA A 97 -29.27 -26.63 1.99
N PRO A 98 -28.37 -27.42 1.37
CA PRO A 98 -28.62 -27.98 0.05
C PRO A 98 -30.01 -28.59 0.07
N SER A 99 -30.91 -28.05 -0.77
CA SER A 99 -32.30 -28.48 -0.83
C SER A 99 -32.29 -30.00 -0.79
N GLU A 100 -32.97 -30.59 0.21
CA GLU A 100 -33.04 -32.04 0.36
C GLU A 100 -33.28 -32.61 -1.02
N VAL A 101 -32.26 -33.30 -1.54
CA VAL A 101 -32.31 -33.92 -2.86
C VAL A 101 -33.52 -34.83 -2.75
N GLY A 102 -34.61 -34.44 -3.42
CA GLY A 102 -35.87 -35.14 -3.31
C GLY A 102 -35.57 -36.61 -3.48
N SER A 103 -35.95 -37.41 -2.48
CA SER A 103 -35.76 -38.87 -2.51
C SER A 103 -36.28 -39.38 -3.84
N VAL A 104 -35.37 -39.61 -4.78
CA VAL A 104 -35.65 -40.40 -5.96
C VAL A 104 -35.96 -41.80 -5.41
N PRO A 105 -37.11 -42.39 -5.77
CA PRO A 105 -37.40 -43.75 -5.35
C PRO A 105 -36.24 -44.63 -5.80
N SER A 106 -35.59 -45.23 -4.81
CA SER A 106 -34.53 -46.22 -5.00
C SER A 106 -35.15 -47.40 -5.73
N GLY A 107 -35.08 -47.37 -7.06
CA GLY A 107 -35.38 -48.49 -7.92
C GLY A 107 -34.33 -49.56 -7.67
N ALA A 108 -34.78 -50.69 -7.11
CA ALA A 108 -33.96 -51.87 -6.89
C ALA A 108 -33.35 -52.34 -8.22
N HIS A 109 -32.08 -52.02 -8.45
CA HIS A 109 -31.27 -52.68 -9.45
C HIS A 109 -30.29 -53.60 -8.73
N SER A 110 -30.50 -54.89 -8.96
CA SER A 110 -29.71 -56.02 -8.46
C SER A 110 -28.22 -55.86 -8.76
N PRO A 111 -27.32 -56.40 -7.90
CA PRO A 111 -25.89 -56.40 -8.15
C PRO A 111 -25.54 -57.56 -9.09
N GLU A 112 -25.14 -57.24 -10.31
CA GLU A 112 -24.37 -58.17 -11.13
C GLU A 112 -22.88 -58.01 -10.82
N SER A 113 -22.31 -59.09 -10.30
CA SER A 113 -20.93 -59.23 -9.88
C SER A 113 -19.99 -59.15 -11.09
N GLY A 114 -19.22 -58.08 -11.18
CA GLY A 114 -18.09 -57.92 -12.10
C GLY A 114 -16.79 -57.77 -11.32
N SER A 115 -16.08 -58.88 -11.19
CA SER A 115 -14.76 -59.00 -10.57
C SER A 115 -13.69 -58.30 -11.42
N ALA A 116 -12.96 -57.34 -10.84
CA ALA A 116 -11.54 -57.07 -11.13
C ALA A 116 -10.97 -56.02 -10.17
N ALA A 117 -10.06 -56.44 -9.30
CA ALA A 117 -8.96 -55.65 -8.74
C ALA A 117 -7.67 -56.43 -9.09
N PRO A 118 -6.46 -55.84 -9.17
CA PRO A 118 -5.94 -54.63 -8.52
C PRO A 118 -5.25 -53.66 -9.54
N GLU A 119 -4.81 -52.45 -9.23
CA GLU A 119 -3.61 -52.08 -8.44
C GLU A 119 -3.52 -50.55 -8.22
N PRO A 120 -2.66 -50.08 -7.30
CA PRO A 120 -2.63 -48.71 -6.81
C PRO A 120 -1.60 -47.82 -7.55
N GLU A 121 -1.99 -46.60 -7.91
CA GLU A 121 -1.05 -45.53 -8.24
C GLU A 121 -1.18 -44.37 -7.23
N VAL A 122 -0.08 -44.11 -6.53
CA VAL A 122 0.19 -42.97 -5.65
C VAL A 122 1.55 -42.42 -6.12
N PRO A 123 1.88 -41.12 -6.01
CA PRO A 123 1.13 -39.90 -6.29
C PRO A 123 1.85 -39.05 -7.37
N ALA A 124 1.13 -38.30 -8.22
CA ALA A 124 1.77 -37.26 -9.02
C ALA A 124 1.97 -36.00 -8.15
N ALA A 125 3.23 -35.69 -7.84
CA ALA A 125 3.63 -34.45 -7.18
C ALA A 125 3.19 -33.24 -8.02
N PRO A 126 2.79 -32.10 -7.41
CA PRO A 126 2.66 -30.87 -8.16
C PRO A 126 4.04 -30.43 -8.61
N GLU A 127 4.28 -30.47 -9.92
CA GLU A 127 5.41 -29.79 -10.53
C GLU A 127 5.32 -28.30 -10.18
N VAL A 128 6.33 -27.83 -9.47
CA VAL A 128 6.58 -26.42 -9.18
C VAL A 128 6.94 -25.75 -10.50
N THR A 129 5.93 -25.30 -11.25
CA THR A 129 6.14 -24.46 -12.43
C THR A 129 6.74 -23.14 -11.95
N THR A 130 8.05 -23.08 -12.07
CA THR A 130 8.89 -21.94 -11.77
C THR A 130 8.60 -20.90 -12.85
N VAL A 131 7.68 -19.96 -12.59
CA VAL A 131 7.51 -18.77 -13.44
C VAL A 131 8.60 -17.77 -13.06
N LEU A 132 9.83 -18.10 -13.46
CA LEU A 132 11.00 -17.25 -13.30
C LEU A 132 11.76 -17.21 -14.62
N ALA A 133 11.12 -16.63 -15.63
CA ALA A 133 11.75 -16.07 -16.81
C ALA A 133 10.68 -15.38 -17.66
N LEU A 134 10.60 -14.05 -17.59
CA LEU A 134 10.28 -13.15 -18.71
C LEU A 134 10.12 -11.71 -18.18
N VAL A 135 11.25 -11.05 -17.84
CA VAL A 135 11.52 -9.66 -18.29
C VAL A 135 13.04 -9.42 -18.30
N PRO A 136 13.76 -9.71 -19.39
CA PRO A 136 14.99 -9.02 -19.70
C PRO A 136 14.74 -8.09 -20.89
N GLU A 137 14.63 -6.78 -20.63
CA GLU A 137 15.05 -5.67 -21.52
C GLU A 137 14.36 -4.35 -21.17
N LEU A 138 14.76 -3.72 -20.06
CA LEU A 138 14.52 -2.28 -19.88
C LEU A 138 15.77 -1.53 -19.37
N VAL A 139 16.96 -2.13 -19.50
CA VAL A 139 18.26 -1.52 -19.15
C VAL A 139 19.11 -1.27 -20.40
N ALA A 140 18.49 -0.76 -21.47
CA ALA A 140 19.21 -0.37 -22.68
C ALA A 140 18.72 0.95 -23.26
N LYS A 141 18.43 1.96 -22.41
CA LYS A 141 18.43 3.37 -22.84
C LYS A 141 18.49 4.36 -21.68
N ALA A 142 19.50 4.25 -20.81
CA ALA A 142 19.90 5.41 -20.03
C ALA A 142 20.68 6.36 -20.96
N PRO A 143 20.25 7.61 -21.22
CA PRO A 143 21.14 8.58 -21.84
C PRO A 143 22.32 8.80 -20.89
N ALA A 144 23.53 8.80 -21.45
CA ALA A 144 24.75 9.11 -20.72
C ALA A 144 24.60 10.44 -19.96
N PRO A 145 25.18 10.58 -18.75
CA PRO A 145 25.18 11.86 -18.07
C PRO A 145 25.92 12.87 -18.94
N THR A 146 25.19 13.82 -19.51
CA THR A 146 25.79 14.98 -20.18
C THR A 146 26.57 15.74 -19.12
N SER A 147 27.90 15.59 -19.14
CA SER A 147 28.80 16.46 -18.39
C SER A 147 28.62 17.87 -18.96
N VAL A 148 27.82 18.68 -18.27
CA VAL A 148 27.73 20.11 -18.54
C VAL A 148 29.09 20.71 -18.21
N THR A 149 29.89 20.89 -19.26
CA THR A 149 31.18 21.55 -19.20
C THR A 149 30.98 22.95 -19.79
N GLY A 150 31.23 23.98 -18.99
CA GLY A 150 31.07 25.41 -19.33
C GLY A 150 29.78 25.99 -18.76
N GLN A 151 29.74 27.09 -18.00
CA GLN A 151 30.64 28.24 -17.99
C GLN A 151 30.87 28.73 -16.55
N ALA A 152 32.14 29.01 -16.24
CA ALA A 152 32.48 29.98 -15.22
C ALA A 152 32.32 31.37 -15.84
N GLU A 153 31.22 32.05 -15.54
CA GLU A 153 31.09 33.50 -15.76
C GLU A 153 30.55 34.15 -14.49
N THR A 154 31.43 34.91 -13.85
CA THR A 154 31.16 36.16 -13.10
C THR A 154 29.85 36.26 -12.31
N GLY A 155 29.94 35.97 -11.01
CA GLY A 155 29.68 36.98 -9.98
C GLY A 155 28.30 37.64 -9.85
N ASP A 156 27.23 37.09 -10.42
CA ASP A 156 25.87 37.56 -10.11
C ASP A 156 25.28 36.74 -8.96
N GLY A 157 25.14 37.41 -7.81
CA GLY A 157 24.55 36.85 -6.60
C GLY A 157 23.12 36.36 -6.86
N TYR A 158 22.85 35.13 -6.46
CA TYR A 158 21.50 34.58 -6.42
C TYR A 158 20.63 35.43 -5.48
N ASP A 159 19.67 36.16 -6.04
CA ASP A 159 18.64 36.86 -5.27
C ASP A 159 17.40 35.95 -5.15
N PRO A 160 17.13 35.36 -3.96
CA PRO A 160 16.00 34.47 -3.75
C PRO A 160 14.64 35.17 -3.87
N LEU A 161 14.61 36.51 -3.97
CA LEU A 161 13.40 37.31 -4.08
C LEU A 161 13.19 37.92 -5.47
N ALA A 162 14.06 37.60 -6.44
CA ALA A 162 13.92 38.00 -7.84
C ALA A 162 12.68 37.33 -8.47
N GLY A 163 11.50 37.91 -8.26
CA GLY A 163 10.22 37.41 -8.76
C GLY A 163 9.09 37.43 -7.74
N TRP A 164 9.38 37.65 -6.44
CA TRP A 164 8.34 37.69 -5.43
C TRP A 164 7.70 39.08 -5.35
N ARG A 165 6.42 39.20 -5.74
CA ARG A 165 5.61 40.41 -5.53
C ARG A 165 4.61 40.17 -4.40
N PRO A 166 4.73 40.82 -3.23
CA PRO A 166 3.70 40.74 -2.20
C PRO A 166 2.41 41.37 -2.74
N GLY A 167 1.34 40.58 -2.80
CA GLY A 167 0.03 41.02 -3.26
C GLY A 167 -0.55 42.17 -2.41
N PRO A 168 -1.53 42.92 -2.94
CA PRO A 168 -2.07 44.09 -2.24
C PRO A 168 -2.75 43.66 -0.93
N ARG A 169 -2.28 44.21 0.19
CA ARG A 169 -2.93 44.05 1.50
C ARG A 169 -4.31 44.69 1.42
N ARG A 170 -5.36 43.87 1.58
CA ARG A 170 -6.72 44.38 1.80
C ARG A 170 -6.72 45.10 3.15
N ARG A 171 -7.04 46.40 3.12
CA ARG A 171 -7.34 47.22 4.30
C ARG A 171 -8.77 46.96 4.75
#